data_AF-A0A936C7K5-F1
#
_entry.id   AF-A0A936C7K5-F1
#
_cell.length_a   1.000
_cell.length_b   1.000
_cell.length_c   1.000
_cell.angle_alpha   90.00
_cell.angle_beta   90.00
_cell.angle_gamma   90.00
#
_symmetry.space_group_name_H-M   'P 1'
#
loop_
_entity.id
_entity.type
_entity.pdbx_description
1 polymer ?
#
loop_
_entity_poly.entity_id
_entity_poly.type
_entity_poly.pdbx_seq_one_letter_code
_entity_poly.pdbx_strand_id
1 'polypeptide(L)'
;MAATKSALRLRHYSARTEEAYLGWLRRFLAFRKARAPAAGGAEAVRQFLSYLVERRRVSGGTQQQALAALRFAFDHGLGVPLSWVEVSPVHRPPRLPVVLSGTEVAAVLERLRGAKQLVAMLLYGSGLRLMEALTLRVKDLDFERSTLIVRRGKGDKDRATVLPPALHGPLQAHLQRVKRVHDRDLARGLGCVSCQMPSGANSRMPRARGSGSGSFRRRATIGIG
;
A
#
# COMPACT_ATOMS: atom_id res chain seq x y z
N MET A 1 -6.72 -14.06 -17.71
CA MET A 1 -5.95 -13.36 -16.63
C MET A 1 -4.88 -12.42 -17.19
N ALA A 2 -4.08 -12.83 -18.18
CA ALA A 2 -3.03 -11.98 -18.76
C ALA A 2 -3.57 -10.69 -19.41
N ALA A 3 -4.69 -10.76 -20.13
CA ALA A 3 -5.37 -9.60 -20.71
C ALA A 3 -5.78 -8.57 -19.63
N THR A 4 -6.45 -9.03 -18.56
CA THR A 4 -6.85 -8.17 -17.43
C THR A 4 -5.66 -7.49 -16.75
N LYS A 5 -4.57 -8.23 -16.54
CA LYS A 5 -3.33 -7.68 -15.95
C LYS A 5 -2.71 -6.59 -16.83
N SER A 6 -2.70 -6.80 -18.15
CA SER A 6 -2.18 -5.83 -19.11
C SER A 6 -3.05 -4.57 -19.14
N ALA A 7 -4.38 -4.73 -19.11
CA ALA A 7 -5.33 -3.61 -19.04
C ALA A 7 -5.19 -2.79 -17.74
N LEU A 8 -4.95 -3.44 -16.60
CA LEU A 8 -4.71 -2.76 -15.32
C LEU A 8 -3.44 -1.91 -15.35
N ARG A 9 -2.37 -2.45 -15.94
CA ARG A 9 -1.09 -1.75 -16.08
C ARG A 9 -1.14 -0.60 -17.07
N LEU A 10 -1.85 -0.78 -18.19
CA LEU A 10 -2.07 0.26 -19.19
C LEU A 10 -2.79 1.47 -18.58
N ARG A 11 -3.68 1.24 -17.62
CA ARG A 11 -4.43 2.29 -16.91
C ARG A 11 -3.76 2.79 -15.64
N HIS A 12 -2.49 2.44 -15.42
CA HIS A 12 -1.69 2.90 -14.27
C HIS A 12 -2.31 2.59 -12.89
N TYR A 13 -3.06 1.48 -12.76
CA TYR A 13 -3.55 1.05 -11.46
C TYR A 13 -2.41 0.62 -10.54
N SER A 14 -2.59 0.83 -9.24
CA SER A 14 -1.59 0.43 -8.23
C SER A 14 -1.39 -1.09 -8.20
N ALA A 15 -0.18 -1.55 -7.86
CA ALA A 15 0.13 -2.98 -7.72
C ALA A 15 -0.80 -3.69 -6.73
N ARG A 16 -1.22 -2.99 -5.66
CA ARG A 16 -2.17 -3.52 -4.67
C ARG A 16 -3.57 -3.72 -5.28
N THR A 17 -3.99 -2.82 -6.16
CA THR A 17 -5.24 -2.98 -6.92
C THR A 17 -5.12 -4.14 -7.90
N GLU A 18 -3.96 -4.29 -8.57
CA GLU A 18 -3.67 -5.43 -9.46
C GLU A 18 -3.83 -6.76 -8.71
N GLU A 19 -3.17 -6.91 -7.56
CA GLU A 19 -3.24 -8.11 -6.73
C GLU A 19 -4.66 -8.40 -6.23
N ALA A 20 -5.38 -7.37 -5.77
CA ALA A 20 -6.76 -7.53 -5.30
C ALA A 20 -7.68 -8.00 -6.43
N TYR A 21 -7.59 -7.39 -7.61
CA TYR A 21 -8.46 -7.69 -8.74
C TYR A 21 -8.17 -9.08 -9.32
N LEU A 22 -6.88 -9.41 -9.50
CA LEU A 22 -6.47 -10.75 -9.92
C LEU A 22 -6.83 -11.81 -8.87
N GLY A 23 -6.75 -11.47 -7.59
CA GLY A 23 -7.18 -12.34 -6.49
C GLY A 23 -8.68 -12.67 -6.56
N TRP A 24 -9.53 -11.68 -6.81
CA TRP A 24 -10.97 -11.89 -7.02
C TRP A 24 -11.27 -12.70 -8.27
N LEU A 25 -10.57 -12.43 -9.38
CA LEU A 25 -10.72 -13.19 -10.61
C LEU A 25 -10.35 -14.67 -10.42
N ARG A 26 -9.27 -14.98 -9.68
CA ARG A 26 -8.90 -16.37 -9.35
C ARG A 26 -9.99 -17.07 -8.54
N ARG A 27 -10.57 -16.40 -7.55
CA ARG A 27 -11.67 -16.95 -6.74
C ARG A 27 -12.92 -17.23 -7.58
N PHE A 28 -13.24 -16.33 -8.50
CA PHE A 28 -14.35 -16.52 -9.44
C PHE A 28 -14.11 -17.69 -10.39
N LEU A 29 -12.90 -17.82 -10.95
CA LEU A 29 -12.55 -18.95 -11.81
C LEU A 29 -12.57 -20.28 -11.05
N ALA A 30 -12.12 -20.30 -9.79
CA ALA A 30 -12.21 -21.50 -8.94
C ALA A 30 -13.67 -21.89 -8.67
N PHE A 31 -14.54 -20.92 -8.38
CA PHE A 31 -15.97 -21.15 -8.22
C PHE A 31 -16.63 -21.70 -9.50
N ARG A 32 -16.25 -21.15 -10.67
CA ARG A 32 -16.70 -21.62 -11.99
C ARG A 32 -16.18 -23.01 -12.36
N LYS A 33 -15.01 -23.42 -11.88
CA LYS A 33 -14.52 -24.79 -12.11
C LYS A 33 -15.28 -25.81 -11.26
N ALA A 34 -15.77 -25.41 -10.09
CA ALA A 34 -16.52 -26.26 -9.18
C ALA A 34 -18.01 -26.40 -9.55
N ARG A 35 -18.56 -25.55 -10.41
CA ARG A 35 -19.93 -25.63 -10.93
C ARG A 35 -19.89 -25.76 -12.46
N ALA A 36 -20.51 -26.81 -13.01
CA ALA A 36 -20.54 -27.11 -14.44
C ALA A 36 -20.84 -25.86 -15.31
N PRO A 37 -20.34 -25.80 -16.57
CA PRO A 37 -20.22 -24.58 -17.38
C PRO A 37 -21.54 -24.05 -17.98
N ALA A 38 -22.69 -24.34 -17.37
CA ALA A 38 -24.01 -24.11 -17.98
C ALA A 38 -24.49 -22.64 -17.92
N ALA A 39 -23.82 -21.77 -17.15
CA ALA A 39 -24.28 -20.39 -16.96
C ALA A 39 -23.41 -19.37 -17.75
N GLY A 40 -24.08 -18.52 -18.53
CA GLY A 40 -23.47 -17.35 -19.19
C GLY A 40 -22.72 -16.44 -18.20
N GLY A 41 -21.87 -15.54 -18.72
CA GLY A 41 -20.95 -14.68 -17.95
C GLY A 41 -21.60 -13.92 -16.78
N ALA A 42 -22.55 -13.04 -17.09
CA ALA A 42 -23.93 -13.38 -16.77
C ALA A 42 -24.33 -13.70 -15.32
N GLU A 43 -25.19 -14.70 -15.32
CA GLU A 43 -25.65 -15.51 -14.23
C GLU A 43 -24.51 -16.07 -13.35
N ALA A 44 -23.36 -16.42 -13.93
CA ALA A 44 -22.24 -16.91 -13.14
C ALA A 44 -21.71 -15.85 -12.14
N VAL A 45 -21.71 -14.56 -12.51
CA VAL A 45 -21.33 -13.47 -11.60
C VAL A 45 -22.35 -13.30 -10.48
N ARG A 46 -23.66 -13.33 -10.78
CA ARG A 46 -24.71 -13.27 -9.75
C ARG A 46 -24.56 -14.40 -8.74
N GLN A 47 -24.44 -15.64 -9.22
CA GLN A 47 -24.27 -16.81 -8.35
C GLN A 47 -23.01 -16.73 -7.48
N PHE A 48 -21.92 -16.18 -8.02
CA PHE A 48 -20.71 -15.98 -7.24
C PHE A 48 -20.90 -14.92 -6.15
N LEU A 49 -21.57 -13.81 -6.45
CA LEU A 49 -21.88 -12.78 -5.45
C LEU A 49 -22.83 -13.32 -4.37
N SER A 50 -23.86 -14.09 -4.72
CA SER A 50 -24.73 -14.76 -3.75
C SER A 50 -23.94 -15.75 -2.88
N TYR A 51 -23.05 -16.55 -3.48
CA TYR A 51 -22.14 -17.43 -2.74
C TYR A 51 -21.27 -16.66 -1.74
N LEU A 52 -20.78 -15.47 -2.10
CA LEU A 52 -19.98 -14.65 -1.21
C LEU A 52 -20.80 -14.14 -0.01
N VAL A 53 -22.06 -13.79 -0.21
CA VAL A 53 -22.94 -13.31 0.86
C VAL A 53 -23.40 -14.47 1.75
N GLU A 54 -23.94 -15.52 1.15
CA GLU A 54 -24.58 -16.63 1.88
C GLU A 54 -23.57 -17.54 2.57
N ARG A 55 -22.52 -17.98 1.86
CA ARG A 55 -21.56 -18.97 2.38
C ARG A 55 -20.30 -18.36 2.97
N ARG A 56 -19.84 -17.22 2.46
CA ARG A 56 -18.62 -16.55 2.96
C ARG A 56 -18.92 -15.38 3.89
N ARG A 57 -20.19 -14.98 4.05
CA ARG A 57 -20.65 -13.88 4.93
C ARG A 57 -19.78 -12.63 4.78
N VAL A 58 -19.42 -12.29 3.54
CA VAL A 58 -18.51 -11.16 3.31
C VAL A 58 -19.20 -9.84 3.59
N SER A 59 -18.43 -8.85 4.06
CA SER A 59 -18.96 -7.50 4.24
C SER A 59 -19.35 -6.87 2.89
N GLY A 60 -20.36 -5.99 2.86
CA GLY A 60 -20.81 -5.39 1.61
C GLY A 60 -19.75 -4.58 0.84
N GLY A 61 -18.75 -4.01 1.53
CA GLY A 61 -17.59 -3.38 0.87
C GLY A 61 -16.64 -4.39 0.22
N THR A 62 -16.53 -5.60 0.79
CA THR A 62 -15.79 -6.71 0.17
C THR A 62 -16.52 -7.22 -1.07
N GLN A 63 -17.86 -7.28 -1.02
CA GLN A 63 -18.70 -7.62 -2.17
C GLN A 63 -18.56 -6.59 -3.30
N GLN A 64 -18.60 -5.29 -2.99
CA GLN A 64 -18.36 -4.23 -3.97
C GLN A 64 -16.97 -4.32 -4.60
N GLN A 65 -15.94 -4.61 -3.80
CA GLN A 65 -14.59 -4.77 -4.33
C GLN A 65 -14.50 -5.97 -5.28
N ALA A 66 -15.16 -7.08 -4.96
CA ALA A 66 -15.26 -8.24 -5.83
C ALA A 66 -16.01 -7.92 -7.13
N LEU A 67 -17.14 -7.21 -7.04
CA LEU A 67 -17.92 -6.77 -8.20
C LEU A 67 -17.11 -5.82 -9.10
N ALA A 68 -16.44 -4.82 -8.53
CA ALA A 68 -15.61 -3.88 -9.28
C ALA A 68 -14.47 -4.60 -10.03
N ALA A 69 -13.86 -5.61 -9.39
CA ALA A 69 -12.83 -6.44 -10.00
C ALA A 69 -13.38 -7.29 -11.16
N LEU A 70 -14.56 -7.89 -10.98
CA LEU A 70 -15.20 -8.70 -12.02
C LEU A 70 -15.67 -7.83 -13.19
N ARG A 71 -16.37 -6.73 -12.93
CA ARG A 71 -16.77 -5.77 -13.96
C ARG A 71 -15.57 -5.28 -14.77
N PHE A 72 -14.48 -4.91 -14.10
CA PHE A 72 -13.24 -4.54 -14.80
C PHE A 72 -12.72 -5.68 -15.70
N ALA A 73 -12.68 -6.91 -15.19
CA ALA A 73 -12.18 -8.06 -15.94
C ALA A 73 -13.05 -8.43 -17.14
N PHE A 74 -14.37 -8.29 -17.05
CA PHE A 74 -15.29 -8.53 -18.14
C PHE A 74 -15.24 -7.41 -19.19
N ASP A 75 -15.35 -6.15 -18.74
CA ASP A 75 -15.36 -4.97 -19.62
C ASP A 75 -14.02 -4.82 -20.39
N HIS A 76 -12.88 -5.00 -19.72
CA HIS A 76 -11.56 -4.71 -20.29
C HIS A 76 -10.72 -5.95 -20.62
N GLY A 77 -11.05 -7.09 -20.01
CA GLY A 77 -10.30 -8.33 -20.21
C GLY A 77 -10.96 -9.30 -21.20
N LEU A 78 -12.29 -9.31 -21.28
CA LEU A 78 -13.05 -10.24 -22.13
C LEU A 78 -13.86 -9.52 -23.22
N GLY A 79 -14.01 -8.19 -23.15
CA GLY A 79 -14.76 -7.41 -24.14
C GLY A 79 -16.26 -7.65 -24.12
N VAL A 80 -16.79 -8.28 -23.07
CA VAL A 80 -18.24 -8.51 -22.89
C VAL A 80 -18.72 -7.58 -21.78
N PRO A 81 -19.42 -6.46 -22.12
CA PRO A 81 -19.83 -5.49 -21.11
C PRO A 81 -20.87 -6.10 -20.17
N LEU A 82 -20.63 -5.99 -18.86
CA LEU A 82 -21.61 -6.38 -17.82
C LEU A 82 -22.49 -5.18 -17.47
N SER A 83 -23.22 -4.65 -18.46
CA SER A 83 -24.03 -3.42 -18.33
C SER A 83 -25.25 -3.54 -17.40
N TRP A 84 -25.61 -4.74 -16.94
CA TRP A 84 -26.87 -5.00 -16.23
C TRP A 84 -26.72 -5.39 -14.75
N VAL A 85 -25.49 -5.49 -14.22
CA VAL A 85 -25.28 -5.80 -12.78
C VAL A 85 -25.39 -4.51 -11.96
N GLU A 86 -26.62 -4.06 -11.74
CA GLU A 86 -26.92 -3.07 -10.71
C GLU A 86 -26.89 -3.76 -9.35
N VAL A 87 -25.78 -3.61 -8.63
CA VAL A 87 -25.77 -3.89 -7.19
C VAL A 87 -25.86 -2.54 -6.51
N SER A 88 -26.96 -2.33 -5.77
CA SER A 88 -27.16 -1.12 -5.00
C SER A 88 -25.91 -0.83 -4.17
N PRO A 89 -25.39 0.42 -4.17
CA PRO A 89 -24.30 0.80 -3.32
C PRO A 89 -24.64 0.41 -1.88
N VAL A 90 -23.80 -0.43 -1.28
CA VAL A 90 -23.88 -0.77 0.15
C VAL A 90 -23.65 0.53 0.90
N HIS A 91 -24.74 1.12 1.34
CA HIS A 91 -24.72 2.31 2.15
C HIS A 91 -24.27 1.89 3.55
N ARG A 92 -22.99 2.11 3.86
CA ARG A 92 -22.50 1.94 5.22
C ARG A 92 -22.81 3.21 5.97
N PRO A 93 -23.55 3.15 7.10
CA PRO A 93 -23.64 4.30 7.97
C PRO A 93 -22.20 4.68 8.38
N PRO A 94 -21.82 5.98 8.32
CA PRO A 94 -20.50 6.41 8.72
C PRO A 94 -20.30 5.99 10.18
N ARG A 95 -19.33 5.10 10.42
CA ARG A 95 -18.94 4.77 11.80
C ARG A 95 -18.30 6.02 12.37
N LEU A 96 -18.81 6.48 13.52
CA LEU A 96 -18.16 7.52 14.28
C LEU A 96 -16.72 7.09 14.55
N PRO A 97 -15.72 7.94 14.23
CA PRO A 97 -14.35 7.62 14.52
C PRO A 97 -14.18 7.50 16.03
N VAL A 98 -13.87 6.29 16.51
CA VAL A 98 -13.46 6.07 17.89
C VAL A 98 -12.06 6.66 18.02
N VAL A 99 -11.99 7.81 18.70
CA VAL A 99 -10.73 8.48 19.01
C VAL A 99 -10.25 7.99 20.37
N LEU A 100 -8.97 7.60 20.44
CA LEU A 100 -8.33 7.28 21.72
C LEU A 100 -8.06 8.58 22.48
N SER A 101 -8.26 8.53 23.79
CA SER A 101 -7.85 9.59 24.71
C SER A 101 -6.33 9.65 24.83
N GLY A 102 -5.80 10.80 25.27
CA GLY A 102 -4.35 10.99 25.41
C GLY A 102 -3.70 9.99 26.38
N THR A 103 -4.42 9.57 27.42
CA THR A 103 -3.97 8.57 28.40
C THR A 103 -3.91 7.17 27.81
N GLU A 104 -4.90 6.78 26.99
CA GLU A 104 -4.88 5.51 26.27
C GLU A 104 -3.73 5.47 25.26
N VAL A 105 -3.46 6.56 24.55
CA VAL A 105 -2.33 6.64 23.62
C VAL A 105 -1.01 6.47 24.37
N ALA A 106 -0.83 7.14 25.52
CA ALA A 106 0.36 6.97 26.35
C ALA A 106 0.54 5.50 26.78
N ALA A 107 -0.51 4.86 27.30
CA ALA A 107 -0.48 3.46 27.71
C ALA A 107 -0.13 2.49 26.57
N VAL A 108 -0.58 2.78 25.35
CA VAL A 108 -0.20 2.00 24.15
C VAL A 108 1.26 2.23 23.79
N LEU A 109 1.74 3.48 23.82
CA LEU A 109 3.12 3.83 23.47
C LEU A 109 4.15 3.28 24.46
N GLU A 110 3.81 3.16 25.73
CA GLU A 110 4.68 2.55 26.77
C GLU A 110 4.88 1.04 26.56
N ARG A 111 3.88 0.35 26.00
CA ARG A 111 3.96 -1.08 25.69
C ARG A 111 4.71 -1.38 24.40
N LEU A 112 4.88 -0.38 23.53
CA LEU A 112 5.63 -0.53 22.29
C LEU A 112 7.12 -0.32 22.53
N ARG A 113 7.96 -1.12 21.87
CA ARG A 113 9.43 -1.03 21.95
C ARG A 113 10.07 -0.86 20.58
N GLY A 114 11.19 -0.14 20.54
CA GLY A 114 12.05 -0.01 19.37
C GLY A 114 11.40 0.74 18.19
N ALA A 115 11.58 0.24 16.97
CA ALA A 115 11.11 0.92 15.76
C ALA A 115 9.58 1.03 15.68
N LYS A 116 8.83 0.09 16.27
CA LYS A 116 7.36 0.12 16.29
C LYS A 116 6.84 1.31 17.11
N GLN A 117 7.52 1.61 18.21
CA GLN A 117 7.20 2.78 19.05
C GLN A 117 7.44 4.08 18.28
N LEU A 118 8.57 4.18 17.57
CA LEU A 118 8.88 5.33 16.72
C LEU A 118 7.82 5.57 15.64
N VAL A 119 7.39 4.51 14.96
CA VAL A 119 6.33 4.58 13.95
C VAL A 119 5.00 5.00 14.59
N ALA A 120 4.62 4.44 15.73
CA ALA A 120 3.38 4.82 16.41
C ALA A 120 3.38 6.30 16.84
N MET A 121 4.50 6.80 17.36
CA MET A 121 4.63 8.22 17.71
C MET A 121 4.60 9.13 16.48
N LEU A 122 5.21 8.72 15.36
CA LEU A 122 5.10 9.44 14.09
C LEU A 122 3.66 9.49 13.60
N LEU A 123 2.94 8.37 13.61
CA LEU A 123 1.54 8.31 13.20
C LEU A 123 0.67 9.25 14.04
N TYR A 124 0.85 9.24 15.36
CA TYR A 124 0.11 10.10 16.29
C TYR A 124 0.49 11.57 16.15
N GLY A 125 1.78 11.91 16.22
CA GLY A 125 2.25 13.29 16.29
C GLY A 125 2.25 14.03 14.94
N SER A 126 2.27 13.32 13.82
CA SER A 126 2.27 13.93 12.48
C SER A 126 1.05 13.58 11.63
N GLY A 127 0.10 12.81 12.16
CA GLY A 127 -1.13 12.44 11.45
C GLY A 127 -0.89 11.64 10.17
N LEU A 128 0.19 10.88 10.12
CA LEU A 128 0.56 10.07 8.97
C LEU A 128 -0.35 8.84 8.84
N ARG A 129 -0.56 8.38 7.61
CA ARG A 129 -1.11 7.04 7.38
C ARG A 129 -0.02 6.00 7.56
N LEU A 130 -0.41 4.78 7.94
CA LEU A 130 0.53 3.67 8.13
C LEU A 130 1.49 3.47 6.94
N MET A 131 0.96 3.47 5.72
CA MET A 131 1.78 3.30 4.52
C MET A 131 2.69 4.51 4.24
N GLU A 132 2.27 5.72 4.60
CA GLU A 132 3.08 6.93 4.44
C GLU A 132 4.26 6.89 5.43
N ALA A 133 4.02 6.51 6.69
CA ALA A 133 5.07 6.34 7.69
C ALA A 133 6.08 5.23 7.31
N LEU A 134 5.60 4.10 6.76
CA LEU A 134 6.46 2.98 6.35
C LEU A 134 7.28 3.26 5.07
N THR A 135 6.85 4.20 4.24
CA THR A 135 7.54 4.54 2.98
C THR A 135 8.31 5.87 3.06
N LEU A 136 8.32 6.49 4.25
CA LEU A 136 9.02 7.74 4.52
C LEU A 136 10.52 7.57 4.29
N ARG A 137 11.11 8.55 3.61
CA ARG A 137 12.55 8.57 3.30
C ARG A 137 13.23 9.62 4.16
N VAL A 138 14.49 9.37 4.49
CA VAL A 138 15.31 10.33 5.27
C VAL A 138 15.36 11.72 4.64
N LYS A 139 15.35 11.80 3.30
CA LYS A 139 15.38 13.07 2.57
C LYS A 139 14.10 13.92 2.70
N ASP A 140 13.02 13.31 3.16
CA ASP A 140 11.73 13.96 3.27
C ASP A 140 11.52 14.50 4.72
N LEU A 141 12.52 14.33 5.60
CA LEU A 141 12.57 14.88 6.95
C LEU A 141 13.46 16.13 6.98
N ASP A 142 12.90 17.23 7.46
CA ASP A 142 13.63 18.45 7.77
C ASP A 142 13.64 18.65 9.30
N PHE A 143 14.79 18.37 9.92
CA PHE A 143 14.99 18.50 11.36
C PHE A 143 15.16 19.96 11.81
N GLU A 144 15.59 20.85 10.91
CA GLU A 144 15.79 22.26 11.22
C GLU A 144 14.44 22.98 11.30
N ARG A 145 13.56 22.70 10.33
CA ARG A 145 12.21 23.27 10.27
C ARG A 145 11.15 22.43 10.99
N SER A 146 11.53 21.33 11.64
CA SER A 146 10.60 20.37 12.27
C SER A 146 9.44 19.99 11.34
N THR A 147 9.73 19.80 10.05
CA THR A 147 8.73 19.59 9.00
C THR A 147 9.04 18.29 8.26
N LEU A 148 7.99 17.55 7.89
CA LEU A 148 8.13 16.35 7.07
C LEU A 148 7.24 16.43 5.83
N ILE A 149 7.77 15.99 4.70
CA ILE A 149 7.11 16.04 3.41
C ILE A 149 6.55 14.66 3.07
N VAL A 150 5.24 14.53 3.07
CA VAL A 150 4.56 13.32 2.62
C VAL A 150 4.42 13.38 1.11
N ARG A 151 5.22 12.57 0.43
CA ARG A 151 5.13 12.42 -1.03
C ARG A 151 4.08 11.40 -1.42
N ARG A 152 3.37 11.64 -2.53
CA ARG A 152 2.36 10.72 -3.09
C ARG A 152 1.19 10.44 -2.16
N GLY A 153 0.59 11.50 -1.61
CA GLY A 153 -0.70 11.41 -0.94
C GLY A 153 -1.82 10.94 -1.88
N LYS A 154 -3.06 10.83 -1.37
CA LYS A 154 -4.24 10.49 -2.19
C LYS A 154 -4.34 11.49 -3.35
N GLY A 155 -4.24 10.99 -4.59
CA GLY A 155 -4.23 11.83 -5.81
C GLY A 155 -2.86 12.36 -6.21
N ASP A 156 -1.77 11.75 -5.74
CA ASP A 156 -0.37 12.12 -6.05
C ASP A 156 0.02 13.54 -5.61
N LYS A 157 -0.71 14.08 -4.63
CA LYS A 157 -0.41 15.39 -4.03
C LYS A 157 0.57 15.24 -2.89
N ASP A 158 1.61 16.07 -2.91
CA ASP A 158 2.55 16.20 -1.80
C ASP A 158 1.93 17.11 -0.73
N ARG A 159 2.09 16.74 0.55
CA ARG A 159 1.67 17.59 1.68
C ARG A 159 2.77 17.68 2.72
N ALA A 160 2.93 18.84 3.35
CA ALA A 160 3.80 19.00 4.51
C ALA A 160 3.01 18.73 5.79
N THR A 161 3.64 18.05 6.74
CA THR A 161 3.11 17.82 8.09
C THR A 161 4.19 18.12 9.13
N VAL A 162 3.78 18.34 10.37
CA VAL A 162 4.70 18.68 11.46
C VAL A 162 5.45 17.45 11.95
N LEU A 163 6.73 17.62 12.30
CA LEU A 163 7.53 16.63 13.00
C LEU A 163 7.65 17.05 14.47
N PRO A 164 7.14 16.24 15.42
CA PRO A 164 7.30 16.54 16.84
C PRO A 164 8.78 16.62 17.26
N PRO A 165 9.22 17.68 17.96
CA PRO A 165 10.63 17.83 18.37
C PRO A 165 11.09 16.73 19.32
N ALA A 166 10.16 16.18 20.13
CA ALA A 166 10.42 15.02 21.00
C ALA A 166 10.92 13.78 20.22
N LEU A 167 10.63 13.69 18.92
CA LEU A 167 11.06 12.59 18.07
C LEU A 167 12.43 12.80 17.42
N HIS A 168 13.01 14.01 17.48
CA HIS A 168 14.30 14.29 16.84
C HIS A 168 15.42 13.38 17.34
N GLY A 169 15.58 13.25 18.66
CA GLY A 169 16.59 12.38 19.28
C GLY A 169 16.39 10.90 18.92
N PRO A 170 15.21 10.31 19.16
CA PRO A 170 14.91 8.93 18.78
C PRO A 170 15.07 8.65 17.28
N LEU A 171 14.66 9.58 16.41
CA LEU A 171 14.85 9.47 14.95
C LEU A 171 16.32 9.49 14.57
N GLN A 172 17.11 10.43 15.09
CA GLN A 172 18.54 10.49 14.79
C GLN A 172 19.27 9.22 15.24
N ALA A 173 18.96 8.71 16.44
CA ALA A 173 19.52 7.45 16.92
C ALA A 173 19.14 6.26 16.02
N HIS A 174 17.89 6.22 15.54
CA HIS A 174 17.44 5.21 14.59
C HIS A 174 18.17 5.33 13.25
N LEU A 175 18.32 6.55 12.71
CA LEU A 175 19.02 6.81 11.46
C LEU A 175 20.50 6.44 11.52
N GLN A 176 21.18 6.71 12.63
CA GLN A 176 22.56 6.28 12.86
C GLN A 176 22.68 4.75 12.87
N ARG A 177 21.72 4.05 13.48
CA ARG A 177 21.68 2.58 13.47
C ARG A 177 21.50 2.04 12.05
N VAL A 178 20.55 2.57 11.29
CA VAL A 178 20.30 2.20 9.90
C VAL A 178 21.53 2.50 9.03
N LYS A 179 22.20 3.63 9.25
CA LYS A 179 23.46 3.97 8.59
C LYS A 179 24.54 2.92 8.85
N ARG A 180 24.76 2.53 10.11
CA ARG A 180 25.76 1.50 10.47
C ARG A 180 25.46 0.14 9.84
N VAL A 181 24.18 -0.23 9.74
CA VAL A 181 23.77 -1.46 9.04
C VAL A 181 24.06 -1.34 7.55
N HIS A 182 23.68 -0.21 6.93
CA HIS A 182 23.95 0.06 5.53
C HIS A 182 25.44 0.05 5.18
N ASP A 183 26.27 0.69 6.02
CA ASP A 183 27.73 0.74 5.83
C ASP A 183 28.33 -0.67 5.94
N ARG A 184 27.79 -1.52 6.83
CA ARG A 184 28.17 -2.93 6.95
C ARG A 184 27.75 -3.76 5.73
N ASP A 185 26.57 -3.51 5.19
CA ASP A 185 26.07 -4.20 4.00
C ASP A 185 26.82 -3.77 2.73
N LEU A 186 27.23 -2.50 2.65
CA LEU A 186 28.13 -1.96 1.63
C LEU A 186 29.50 -2.65 1.69
N ALA A 187 30.06 -2.80 2.89
CA ALA A 187 31.34 -3.51 3.09
C ALA A 187 31.25 -4.99 2.69
N ARG A 188 30.07 -5.60 2.78
CA ARG A 188 29.79 -6.99 2.35
C ARG A 188 29.43 -7.11 0.86
N GLY A 189 29.43 -6.02 0.09
CA GLY A 189 29.09 -6.03 -1.33
C GLY A 189 27.60 -6.21 -1.63
N LEU A 190 26.72 -6.11 -0.62
CA LEU A 190 25.26 -6.32 -0.72
C LEU A 190 24.47 -5.01 -0.92
N GLY A 191 25.11 -3.93 -1.40
CA GLY A 191 24.51 -2.60 -1.59
C GLY A 191 23.37 -2.49 -2.62
N CYS A 192 22.83 -3.62 -3.09
CA CYS A 192 21.76 -3.69 -4.07
C CYS A 192 20.39 -3.64 -3.37
N VAL A 193 19.99 -2.49 -2.80
CA VAL A 193 18.59 -2.33 -2.40
C VAL A 193 17.76 -2.25 -3.68
N SER A 194 17.02 -3.32 -3.97
CA SER A 194 16.14 -3.43 -5.13
C SER A 194 15.23 -2.21 -5.18
N CYS A 195 15.54 -1.32 -6.10
CA CYS A 195 14.76 -0.13 -6.32
C CYS A 195 13.46 -0.57 -6.99
N GLN A 196 12.38 -0.84 -6.24
CA GLN A 196 11.05 -0.78 -6.85
C GLN A 196 10.89 0.65 -7.40
N MET A 197 11.02 0.76 -8.71
CA MET A 197 10.85 1.99 -9.45
C MET A 197 9.34 2.28 -9.49
N PRO A 198 8.90 3.54 -9.35
CA PRO A 198 7.61 3.90 -9.89
C PRO A 198 7.57 3.53 -11.38
N SER A 199 6.49 2.90 -11.80
CA SER A 199 6.26 2.47 -13.17
C SER A 199 6.48 3.65 -14.13
N GLY A 200 7.54 3.61 -14.95
CA GLY A 200 7.74 4.60 -16.02
C GLY A 200 9.17 5.04 -16.36
N ALA A 201 10.24 4.42 -15.86
CA ALA A 201 11.60 4.75 -16.32
C ALA A 201 12.33 3.48 -16.77
N ASN A 202 12.25 3.22 -18.06
CA ASN A 202 13.00 2.17 -18.74
C ASN A 202 14.20 2.83 -19.44
N SER A 203 15.29 3.04 -18.69
CA SER A 203 16.62 3.18 -19.29
C SER A 203 17.66 2.78 -18.25
N ARG A 204 18.57 1.91 -18.68
CA ARG A 204 19.69 1.36 -17.91
C ARG A 204 20.51 2.51 -17.30
N MET A 205 20.70 2.51 -15.97
CA MET A 205 21.83 3.24 -15.38
C MET A 205 23.00 2.25 -15.21
N PRO A 206 24.24 2.64 -15.58
CA PRO A 206 25.41 1.80 -15.36
C PRO A 206 25.72 1.75 -13.86
N ARG A 207 26.42 0.67 -13.47
CA ARG A 207 26.94 0.43 -12.12
C ARG A 207 27.63 1.69 -11.58
N ALA A 208 27.04 2.33 -10.56
CA ALA A 208 27.73 3.34 -9.79
C ALA A 208 28.72 2.62 -8.85
N ARG A 209 29.94 2.36 -9.35
CA ARG A 209 31.10 2.08 -8.49
C ARG A 209 31.46 3.36 -7.74
N GLY A 210 31.99 3.18 -6.54
CA GLY A 210 32.18 4.22 -5.53
C GLY A 210 32.87 5.49 -6.03
N SER A 211 32.33 6.61 -5.57
CA SER A 211 33.10 7.82 -5.31
C SER A 211 32.86 8.17 -3.85
N GLY A 212 33.95 8.16 -3.07
CA GLY A 212 33.97 8.76 -1.75
C GLY A 212 33.57 10.24 -1.84
N SER A 213 33.04 10.76 -0.73
CA SER A 213 32.39 12.06 -0.56
C SER A 213 30.92 12.12 -1.06
N GLY A 214 30.01 12.29 -0.10
CA GLY A 214 28.73 12.95 -0.38
C GLY A 214 27.56 12.14 -0.94
N SER A 215 27.26 10.92 -0.50
CA SER A 215 25.92 10.38 -0.77
C SER A 215 25.45 9.27 0.18
N PHE A 216 25.03 9.65 1.39
CA PHE A 216 23.95 8.95 2.12
C PHE A 216 22.58 9.22 1.46
N ARG A 217 22.57 9.35 0.13
CA ARG A 217 21.47 9.78 -0.73
C ARG A 217 21.12 8.60 -1.63
N ARG A 218 20.32 7.65 -1.12
CA ARG A 218 19.23 6.96 -1.85
C ARG A 218 18.77 5.75 -1.02
N ARG A 219 17.51 5.83 -0.56
CA ARG A 219 16.69 4.75 0.02
C ARG A 219 17.17 4.14 1.34
N ALA A 220 17.45 4.97 2.34
CA ALA A 220 17.08 4.58 3.70
C ALA A 220 15.57 4.87 3.84
N THR A 221 14.75 3.86 3.54
CA THR A 221 13.38 3.84 4.07
C THR A 221 13.52 3.65 5.58
N ILE A 222 12.68 4.28 6.40
CA ILE A 222 12.55 3.94 7.84
C ILE A 222 11.82 2.58 7.96
N GLY A 223 12.23 1.64 7.11
CA GLY A 223 11.68 0.30 6.99
C GLY A 223 12.31 -0.54 8.08
N ILE A 224 11.44 -1.00 8.98
CA ILE A 224 11.73 -1.95 10.05
C ILE A 224 12.30 -3.22 9.38
N GLY A 225 13.63 -3.35 9.42
CA GLY A 225 14.38 -4.56 9.13
C GLY A 225 15.17 -4.93 10.38
#